data_AF-A0A8J7E313-F1
#
_entry.id   AF-A0A8J7E313-F1
#
_cell.length_a   1.000
_cell.length_b   1.000
_cell.length_c   1.000
_cell.angle_alpha   90.00
_cell.angle_beta   90.00
_cell.angle_gamma   90.00
#
_symmetry.space_group_name_H-M   'P 1'
#
loop_
_entity.id
_entity.type
_entity.pdbx_description
1 polymer ?
#
loop_
_entity_poly.entity_id
_entity_poly.type
_entity_poly.pdbx_seq_one_letter_code
_entity_poly.pdbx_strand_id
1 'polypeptide(L)'
;MLQHYLLISFSAIYYSQSAANAQRRPHLLASLALQEAEGSRTVDYIRQAKATDIPSWLDEQMQRHVNDEVRHAQIFTRAVEREGYFIDLDSQAAQQSRLSVGEASMRRYHQVEDLAAAPLPHLLASVFLAEEMGVRGFRCMLKALPAQLTVTRAAIESVLQDEERHVRYLSDALRYFHATAVAEAYRRDIEAKMFKDLGKVVEFITKPAAERPSLVQPGQKPGLSLV
;
A
#
# COMPACT_ATOMS: atom_id res chain seq x y z
N MET A 1 16.23 13.48 10.83
CA MET A 1 16.05 12.58 12.00
C MET A 1 14.71 12.79 12.70
N LEU A 2 14.36 13.96 13.23
CA LEU A 2 13.05 14.15 13.91
C LEU A 2 11.84 13.85 13.01
N GLN A 3 11.86 14.32 11.76
CA GLN A 3 10.78 14.12 10.78
C GLN A 3 10.51 12.63 10.50
N HIS A 4 11.58 11.86 10.31
CA HIS A 4 11.53 10.39 10.15
C HIS A 4 10.83 9.70 11.33
N TYR A 5 11.23 10.02 12.56
CA TYR A 5 10.63 9.41 13.75
C TYR A 5 9.16 9.78 13.93
N LEU A 6 8.79 11.03 13.63
CA LEU A 6 7.39 11.45 13.67
C LEU A 6 6.57 10.67 12.64
N LEU A 7 7.01 10.60 11.39
CA LEU A 7 6.31 9.86 10.34
C LEU A 7 6.06 8.40 10.75
N ILE A 8 7.12 7.70 11.18
CA ILE A 8 7.02 6.30 11.58
C ILE A 8 6.05 6.13 12.76
N SER A 9 6.13 7.03 13.75
CA SER A 9 5.25 6.98 14.92
C SER A 9 3.79 7.22 14.53
N PHE A 10 3.51 8.18 13.64
CA PHE A 10 2.15 8.46 13.17
C PHE A 10 1.58 7.28 12.38
N SER A 11 2.33 6.71 11.44
CA SER A 11 1.90 5.51 10.71
C SER A 11 1.63 4.34 11.68
N ALA A 12 2.51 4.11 12.65
CA ALA A 12 2.32 3.06 13.64
C ALA A 12 1.05 3.26 14.47
N ILE A 13 0.78 4.49 14.92
CA ILE A 13 -0.46 4.84 15.63
C ILE A 13 -1.68 4.62 14.74
N TYR A 14 -1.64 5.11 13.49
CA TYR A 14 -2.74 4.97 12.54
C TYR A 14 -3.11 3.51 12.30
N TYR A 15 -2.14 2.67 11.92
CA TYR A 15 -2.37 1.26 11.65
C TYR A 15 -2.83 0.50 12.90
N SER A 16 -2.20 0.77 14.05
CA SER A 16 -2.54 0.08 15.30
C SER A 16 -3.95 0.43 15.77
N GLN A 17 -4.29 1.72 15.83
CA GLN A 17 -5.63 2.15 16.27
C GLN A 17 -6.72 1.70 15.29
N SER A 18 -6.44 1.77 13.99
CA SER A 18 -7.43 1.38 12.98
C SER A 18 -7.66 -0.13 12.98
N ALA A 19 -6.62 -0.95 13.18
CA ALA A 19 -6.77 -2.40 13.32
C ALA A 19 -7.47 -2.82 14.62
N ALA A 20 -7.17 -2.16 15.75
CA ALA A 20 -7.80 -2.48 17.04
C ALA A 20 -9.29 -2.12 17.07
N ASN A 21 -9.68 -1.02 16.43
CA ASN A 21 -11.05 -0.48 16.50
C ASN A 21 -11.98 -1.13 15.46
N ALA A 22 -13.05 -1.79 15.91
CA ALA A 22 -14.01 -2.48 15.04
C ALA A 22 -14.78 -1.58 14.06
N GLN A 23 -14.91 -0.28 14.34
CA GLN A 23 -15.53 0.67 13.41
C GLN A 23 -14.55 1.16 12.34
N ARG A 24 -13.24 1.11 12.60
CA ARG A 24 -12.20 1.60 11.66
C ARG A 24 -11.58 0.47 10.85
N ARG A 25 -11.49 -0.72 11.43
CA ARG A 25 -10.82 -1.88 10.82
C ARG A 25 -11.39 -2.26 9.44
N PRO A 26 -12.72 -2.29 9.21
CA PRO A 26 -13.25 -2.55 7.87
C PRO A 26 -12.77 -1.54 6.82
N HIS A 27 -12.67 -0.26 7.18
CA HIS A 27 -12.16 0.79 6.28
C HIS A 27 -10.66 0.65 6.01
N LEU A 28 -9.89 0.28 7.04
CA LEU A 28 -8.46 -0.02 6.87
C LEU A 28 -8.26 -1.19 5.91
N LEU A 29 -8.96 -2.31 6.14
CA LEU A 29 -8.88 -3.50 5.30
C LEU A 29 -9.34 -3.20 3.86
N ALA A 30 -10.41 -2.42 3.69
CA ALA A 30 -10.87 -1.99 2.37
C ALA A 30 -9.86 -1.10 1.65
N SER A 31 -9.20 -0.19 2.37
CA SER A 31 -8.15 0.66 1.82
C SER A 31 -6.96 -0.19 1.38
N LEU A 32 -6.54 -1.17 2.18
CA LEU A 32 -5.47 -2.10 1.82
C LEU A 32 -5.86 -2.92 0.58
N ALA A 33 -7.09 -3.44 0.51
CA ALA A 33 -7.55 -4.17 -0.68
C ALA A 33 -7.45 -3.34 -1.97
N LEU A 34 -7.77 -2.04 -1.91
CA LEU A 34 -7.58 -1.13 -3.04
C LEU A 34 -6.10 -0.85 -3.33
N GLN A 35 -5.28 -0.72 -2.29
CA GLN A 35 -3.85 -0.49 -2.44
C GLN A 35 -3.16 -1.64 -3.15
N GLU A 36 -3.40 -2.89 -2.74
CA GLU A 36 -2.78 -4.05 -3.38
C GLU A 36 -3.30 -4.21 -4.82
N ALA A 37 -4.60 -3.95 -5.05
CA ALA A 37 -5.16 -3.98 -6.40
C ALA A 37 -4.51 -2.94 -7.34
N GLU A 38 -4.34 -1.69 -6.89
CA GLU A 38 -3.65 -0.67 -7.70
C GLU A 38 -2.14 -0.92 -7.78
N GLY A 39 -1.53 -1.45 -6.72
CA GLY A 39 -0.13 -1.85 -6.64
C GLY A 39 0.19 -2.89 -7.70
N SER A 40 -0.61 -3.97 -7.77
CA SER A 40 -0.49 -5.02 -8.79
C SER A 40 -0.47 -4.45 -10.22
N ARG A 41 -1.44 -3.58 -10.57
CA ARG A 41 -1.54 -2.96 -11.89
C ARG A 41 -0.34 -2.06 -12.18
N THR A 42 0.14 -1.36 -11.16
CA THR A 42 1.27 -0.44 -11.29
C THR A 42 2.57 -1.21 -11.55
N VAL A 43 2.83 -2.28 -10.79
CA VAL A 43 4.01 -3.14 -11.00
C VAL A 43 3.92 -3.85 -12.36
N ASP A 44 2.73 -4.32 -12.73
CA ASP A 44 2.47 -4.93 -14.04
C ASP A 44 2.75 -3.97 -15.20
N TYR A 45 2.27 -2.73 -15.07
CA TYR A 45 2.52 -1.67 -16.03
C TYR A 45 4.01 -1.35 -16.16
N ILE A 46 4.74 -1.17 -15.04
CA ILE A 46 6.19 -0.94 -15.06
C ILE A 46 6.91 -2.09 -15.76
N ARG A 47 6.51 -3.34 -15.46
CA ARG A 47 7.10 -4.55 -16.07
C ARG A 47 6.96 -4.52 -17.59
N GLN A 48 5.76 -4.20 -18.09
CA GLN A 48 5.50 -4.12 -19.53
C GLN A 48 6.19 -2.93 -20.19
N ALA A 49 6.09 -1.74 -19.60
CA ALA A 49 6.62 -0.49 -20.14
C ALA A 49 8.17 -0.46 -20.18
N LYS A 50 8.83 -1.24 -19.32
CA LYS A 50 10.29 -1.33 -19.20
C LYS A 50 10.85 -2.69 -19.58
N ALA A 51 10.11 -3.48 -20.36
CA ALA A 51 10.49 -4.87 -20.69
C ALA A 51 11.90 -5.02 -21.30
N THR A 52 12.40 -4.01 -22.02
CA THR A 52 13.76 -4.01 -22.59
C THR A 52 14.87 -3.76 -21.56
N ASP A 53 14.54 -3.08 -20.46
CA ASP A 53 15.48 -2.63 -19.43
C ASP A 53 15.52 -3.61 -18.24
N ILE A 54 14.53 -4.49 -18.14
CA ILE A 54 14.35 -5.44 -17.05
C ILE A 54 15.06 -6.76 -17.40
N PRO A 55 16.07 -7.19 -16.63
CA PRO A 55 16.67 -8.51 -16.82
C PRO A 55 15.67 -9.61 -16.43
N SER A 56 15.78 -10.79 -17.07
CA SER A 56 14.82 -11.89 -16.90
C SER A 56 14.56 -12.31 -15.45
N TRP A 57 15.61 -12.35 -14.62
CA TRP A 57 15.45 -12.70 -13.21
C TRP A 57 14.57 -11.69 -12.46
N LEU A 58 14.63 -10.40 -12.82
CA LEU A 58 13.83 -9.35 -12.19
C LEU A 58 12.40 -9.40 -12.72
N ASP A 59 12.21 -9.66 -14.02
CA ASP A 59 10.90 -9.86 -14.63
C ASP A 59 10.12 -10.98 -13.91
N GLU A 60 10.78 -12.12 -13.65
CA GLU A 60 10.18 -13.23 -12.89
C GLU A 60 9.76 -12.82 -11.47
N GLN A 61 10.58 -12.03 -10.76
CA GLN A 61 10.23 -11.55 -9.42
C GLN A 61 9.06 -10.56 -9.48
N MET A 62 9.06 -9.65 -10.46
CA MET A 62 7.98 -8.68 -10.64
C MET A 62 6.66 -9.37 -11.03
N GLN A 63 6.71 -10.41 -11.85
CA GLN A 63 5.52 -11.20 -12.19
C GLN A 63 4.94 -11.93 -10.97
N ARG A 64 5.81 -12.46 -10.10
CA ARG A 64 5.38 -13.07 -8.83
C ARG A 64 4.77 -12.02 -7.91
N HIS A 65 5.42 -10.87 -7.77
CA HIS A 65 4.92 -9.73 -7.00
C HIS A 65 3.50 -9.34 -7.46
N VAL A 66 3.27 -9.16 -8.77
CA VAL A 66 1.92 -8.87 -9.29
C VAL A 66 0.88 -9.93 -8.87
N ASN A 67 1.23 -11.21 -8.95
CA ASN A 67 0.31 -12.28 -8.56
C ASN A 67 0.04 -12.30 -7.05
N ASP A 68 1.04 -11.96 -6.25
CA ASP A 68 0.93 -11.86 -4.80
C ASP A 68 0.01 -10.70 -4.42
N GLU A 69 0.19 -9.51 -5.02
CA GLU A 69 -0.67 -8.35 -4.79
C GLU A 69 -2.15 -8.62 -5.14
N VAL A 70 -2.40 -9.32 -6.25
CA VAL A 70 -3.75 -9.76 -6.62
C VAL A 70 -4.37 -10.64 -5.52
N ARG A 71 -3.59 -11.59 -5.00
CA ARG A 71 -4.02 -12.46 -3.90
C ARG A 71 -4.21 -11.67 -2.61
N HIS A 72 -3.37 -10.69 -2.31
CA HIS A 72 -3.49 -9.84 -1.13
C HIS A 72 -4.74 -8.97 -1.18
N ALA A 73 -5.05 -8.37 -2.33
CA ALA A 73 -6.29 -7.64 -2.56
C ALA A 73 -7.52 -8.52 -2.22
N GLN A 74 -7.51 -9.78 -2.66
CA GLN A 74 -8.57 -10.75 -2.35
C GLN A 74 -8.61 -11.11 -0.85
N ILE A 75 -7.45 -11.28 -0.21
CA ILE A 75 -7.34 -11.53 1.24
C ILE A 75 -8.01 -10.40 2.02
N PHE A 76 -7.68 -9.15 1.71
CA PHE A 76 -8.24 -8.00 2.39
C PHE A 76 -9.72 -7.79 2.09
N THR A 77 -10.15 -8.04 0.85
CA THR A 77 -11.58 -8.04 0.48
C THR A 77 -12.37 -9.03 1.34
N ARG A 78 -11.90 -10.28 1.44
CA ARG A 78 -12.53 -11.30 2.30
C ARG A 78 -12.48 -10.93 3.78
N ALA A 79 -11.45 -10.20 4.21
CA ALA A 79 -11.37 -9.73 5.59
C ALA A 79 -12.45 -8.67 5.87
N VAL A 80 -12.74 -7.76 4.93
CA VAL A 80 -13.87 -6.82 5.02
C VAL A 80 -15.20 -7.56 5.11
N GLU A 81 -15.41 -8.57 4.26
CA GLU A 81 -16.63 -9.39 4.25
C GLU A 81 -16.88 -10.12 5.57
N ARG A 82 -15.82 -10.67 6.19
CA ARG A 82 -15.91 -11.33 7.51
C ARG A 82 -16.33 -10.38 8.63
N GLU A 83 -16.14 -9.08 8.44
CA GLU A 83 -16.59 -8.06 9.38
C GLU A 83 -18.02 -7.58 9.10
N GLY A 84 -18.70 -8.15 8.10
CA GLY A 84 -20.09 -7.84 7.76
C GLY A 84 -20.25 -6.64 6.83
N TYR A 85 -19.20 -6.29 6.09
CA TYR A 85 -19.17 -5.16 5.17
C TYR A 85 -18.79 -5.58 3.75
N PHE A 86 -19.02 -4.69 2.79
CA PHE A 86 -18.42 -4.78 1.47
C PHE A 86 -17.78 -3.46 1.05
N ILE A 87 -16.86 -3.53 0.09
CA ILE A 87 -16.14 -2.36 -0.44
C ILE A 87 -17.00 -1.66 -1.49
N ASP A 88 -17.32 -0.40 -1.21
CA ASP A 88 -18.09 0.48 -2.09
C ASP A 88 -17.15 1.19 -3.06
N LEU A 89 -17.01 0.60 -4.25
CA LEU A 89 -16.07 1.04 -5.28
C LEU A 89 -16.50 2.33 -5.99
N ASP A 90 -17.76 2.71 -5.83
CA ASP A 90 -18.35 3.90 -6.44
C ASP A 90 -18.35 5.08 -5.47
N SER A 91 -18.09 4.83 -4.18
CA SER A 91 -17.94 5.88 -3.18
C SER A 91 -16.84 6.88 -3.54
N GLN A 92 -17.05 8.14 -3.12
CA GLN A 92 -16.01 9.18 -3.20
C GLN A 92 -14.74 8.76 -2.47
N ALA A 93 -14.87 8.00 -1.37
CA ALA A 93 -13.73 7.45 -0.63
C ALA A 93 -12.89 6.49 -1.47
N ALA A 94 -13.53 5.59 -2.22
CA ALA A 94 -12.84 4.65 -3.11
C ALA A 94 -12.14 5.38 -4.25
N GLN A 95 -12.80 6.36 -4.88
CA GLN A 95 -12.19 7.18 -5.92
C GLN A 95 -10.96 7.93 -5.39
N GLN A 96 -11.06 8.57 -4.23
CA GLN A 96 -9.93 9.25 -3.59
C GLN A 96 -8.82 8.28 -3.21
N SER A 97 -9.16 7.10 -2.68
CA SER A 97 -8.19 6.07 -2.31
C SER A 97 -7.39 5.62 -3.52
N ARG A 98 -8.05 5.24 -4.63
CA ARG A 98 -7.39 4.85 -5.89
C ARG A 98 -6.47 5.94 -6.44
N LEU A 99 -6.90 7.20 -6.37
CA LEU A 99 -6.07 8.32 -6.83
C LEU A 99 -4.86 8.58 -5.93
N SER A 100 -4.90 8.17 -4.65
CA SER A 100 -3.82 8.40 -3.68
C SER A 100 -2.69 7.37 -3.75
N VAL A 101 -2.91 6.23 -4.41
CA VAL A 101 -1.96 5.11 -4.51
C VAL A 101 -1.72 4.70 -5.97
N GLY A 102 -0.87 3.70 -6.17
CA GLY A 102 -0.57 3.13 -7.49
C GLY A 102 -0.03 4.13 -8.51
N GLU A 103 -0.34 3.86 -9.78
CA GLU A 103 0.21 4.54 -10.95
C GLU A 103 -0.05 6.06 -10.94
N ALA A 104 -1.28 6.47 -10.59
CA ALA A 104 -1.63 7.89 -10.50
C ALA A 104 -0.76 8.65 -9.47
N SER A 105 -0.48 8.00 -8.33
CA SER A 105 0.39 8.57 -7.31
C SER A 105 1.84 8.63 -7.77
N MET A 106 2.35 7.57 -8.40
CA MET A 106 3.70 7.54 -8.96
C MET A 106 3.89 8.58 -10.07
N ARG A 107 2.94 8.72 -10.99
CA ARG A 107 2.99 9.73 -12.05
C ARG A 107 3.08 11.15 -11.51
N ARG A 108 2.26 11.48 -10.50
CA ARG A 108 2.35 12.78 -9.81
C ARG A 108 3.70 12.98 -9.13
N TYR A 109 4.24 11.96 -8.48
CA TYR A 109 5.53 12.06 -7.79
C TYR A 109 6.69 12.30 -8.76
N HIS A 110 6.71 11.52 -9.85
CA HIS A 110 7.74 11.59 -10.90
C HIS A 110 7.52 12.74 -11.89
N GLN A 111 6.37 13.42 -11.82
CA GLN A 111 5.98 14.50 -12.73
C GLN A 111 5.99 14.06 -14.20
N VAL A 112 5.45 12.87 -14.46
CA VAL A 112 5.35 12.29 -15.80
C VAL A 112 3.90 11.95 -16.14
N GLU A 113 3.53 12.10 -17.41
CA GLU A 113 2.20 11.68 -17.90
C GLU A 113 2.08 10.15 -18.00
N ASP A 114 3.22 9.49 -18.20
CA ASP A 114 3.37 8.06 -18.40
C ASP A 114 4.62 7.58 -17.63
N LEU A 115 4.51 6.49 -16.84
CA LEU A 115 5.63 5.95 -16.08
C LEU A 115 6.77 5.43 -16.97
N ALA A 116 6.50 5.06 -18.22
CA ALA A 116 7.50 4.68 -19.21
C ALA A 116 8.55 5.79 -19.43
N ALA A 117 8.20 7.06 -19.17
CA ALA A 117 9.13 8.19 -19.28
C ALA A 117 10.11 8.27 -18.10
N ALA A 118 9.78 7.71 -16.94
CA ALA A 118 10.67 7.72 -15.77
C ALA A 118 11.75 6.63 -15.87
N PRO A 119 12.97 6.84 -15.35
CA PRO A 119 14.00 5.79 -15.31
C PRO A 119 13.56 4.59 -14.47
N LEU A 120 13.81 3.36 -14.95
CA LEU A 120 13.43 2.13 -14.23
C LEU A 120 13.92 2.11 -12.76
N PRO A 121 15.17 2.47 -12.42
CA PRO A 121 15.62 2.44 -11.03
C PRO A 121 14.85 3.42 -10.13
N HIS A 122 14.32 4.51 -10.68
CA HIS A 122 13.50 5.46 -9.94
C HIS A 122 12.11 4.88 -9.66
N LEU A 123 11.52 4.19 -10.63
CA LEU A 123 10.25 3.48 -10.44
C LEU A 123 10.39 2.37 -9.40
N LEU A 124 11.44 1.54 -9.50
CA LEU A 124 11.74 0.49 -8.52
C LEU A 124 11.99 1.06 -7.13
N ALA A 125 12.64 2.23 -7.01
CA ALA A 125 12.84 2.90 -5.74
C ALA A 125 11.51 3.34 -5.10
N SER A 126 10.57 3.85 -5.91
CA SER A 126 9.23 4.20 -5.42
C SER A 126 8.45 2.98 -4.94
N VAL A 127 8.47 1.88 -5.70
CA VAL A 127 7.83 0.61 -5.30
C VAL A 127 8.48 0.09 -4.01
N PHE A 128 9.81 0.04 -3.94
CA PHE A 128 10.57 -0.37 -2.74
C PHE A 128 10.13 0.37 -1.47
N LEU A 129 9.97 1.70 -1.56
CA LEU A 129 9.56 2.50 -0.41
C LEU A 129 8.09 2.25 -0.01
N ALA A 130 7.21 2.01 -0.98
CA ALA A 130 5.83 1.62 -0.71
C ALA A 130 5.78 0.28 0.05
N GLU A 131 6.52 -0.74 -0.43
CA GLU A 131 6.58 -2.05 0.23
C GLU A 131 7.16 -1.97 1.64
N GLU A 132 8.24 -1.20 1.84
CA GLU A 132 8.80 -0.99 3.17
C GLU A 132 7.80 -0.36 4.15
N MET A 133 6.96 0.56 3.65
CA MET A 133 5.89 1.16 4.45
C MET A 133 4.78 0.13 4.73
N GLY A 134 4.41 -0.69 3.75
CA GLY A 134 3.47 -1.80 3.89
C GLY A 134 3.89 -2.79 4.98
N VAL A 135 5.13 -3.31 4.91
CA VAL A 135 5.74 -4.20 5.93
C VAL A 135 5.60 -3.63 7.34
N ARG A 136 5.90 -2.33 7.51
CA ARG A 136 5.78 -1.66 8.82
C ARG A 136 4.32 -1.59 9.27
N GLY A 137 3.41 -1.24 8.35
CA GLY A 137 1.96 -1.22 8.59
C GLY A 137 1.44 -2.57 9.06
N PHE A 138 1.75 -3.65 8.34
CA PHE A 138 1.32 -5.01 8.69
C PHE A 138 1.85 -5.47 10.04
N ARG A 139 3.12 -5.18 10.36
CA ARG A 139 3.68 -5.47 11.69
C ARG A 139 2.93 -4.71 12.80
N CYS A 140 2.53 -3.47 12.57
CA CYS A 140 1.70 -2.71 13.52
C CYS A 140 0.30 -3.32 13.66
N MET A 141 -0.34 -3.67 12.55
CA MET A 141 -1.65 -4.33 12.55
C MET A 141 -1.63 -5.64 13.33
N LEU A 142 -0.65 -6.52 13.07
CA LEU A 142 -0.53 -7.81 13.76
C LEU A 142 -0.36 -7.64 15.28
N LYS A 143 0.35 -6.62 15.74
CA LYS A 143 0.47 -6.32 17.17
C LYS A 143 -0.84 -5.83 17.79
N ALA A 144 -1.67 -5.11 17.03
CA ALA A 144 -2.86 -4.44 17.53
C ALA A 144 -4.18 -5.19 17.29
N LEU A 145 -4.18 -6.19 16.39
CA LEU A 145 -5.38 -6.95 16.06
C LEU A 145 -5.92 -7.72 17.27
N PRO A 146 -7.24 -7.65 17.54
CA PRO A 146 -7.87 -8.44 18.59
C PRO A 146 -7.57 -9.94 18.45
N ALA A 147 -7.29 -10.61 19.57
CA ALA A 147 -6.82 -12.00 19.60
C ALA A 147 -7.80 -13.00 18.96
N GLN A 148 -9.11 -12.72 19.02
CA GLN A 148 -10.15 -13.55 18.44
C GLN A 148 -10.21 -13.52 16.91
N LEU A 149 -9.55 -12.56 16.25
CA LEU A 149 -9.51 -12.45 14.78
C LEU A 149 -8.41 -13.35 14.19
N THR A 150 -8.41 -14.62 14.55
CA THR A 150 -7.35 -15.59 14.21
C THR A 150 -7.18 -15.79 12.70
N VAL A 151 -8.29 -15.86 11.95
CA VAL A 151 -8.26 -16.02 10.49
C VAL A 151 -7.67 -14.77 9.81
N THR A 152 -8.09 -13.57 10.21
CA THR A 152 -7.57 -12.31 9.67
C THR A 152 -6.09 -12.14 10.01
N ARG A 153 -5.68 -12.51 11.23
CA ARG A 153 -4.28 -12.51 11.66
C ARG A 153 -3.42 -13.42 10.80
N ALA A 154 -3.80 -14.69 10.63
CA ALA A 154 -3.04 -15.64 9.81
C ALA A 154 -2.94 -15.18 8.35
N ALA A 155 -4.01 -14.56 7.82
CA ALA A 155 -3.97 -14.01 6.48
C ALA A 155 -2.99 -12.84 6.34
N ILE A 156 -2.96 -11.90 7.30
CA ILE A 156 -2.00 -10.78 7.30
C ILE A 156 -0.57 -11.25 7.55
N GLU A 157 -0.36 -12.31 8.34
CA GLU A 157 0.96 -12.94 8.48
C GLU A 157 1.46 -13.50 7.15
N SER A 158 0.58 -14.11 6.35
CA SER A 158 0.92 -14.54 5.00
C SER A 158 1.28 -13.37 4.09
N VAL A 159 0.48 -12.29 4.09
CA VAL A 159 0.79 -11.08 3.30
C VAL A 159 2.14 -10.49 3.71
N LEU A 160 2.41 -10.35 5.01
CA LEU A 160 3.67 -9.80 5.52
C LEU A 160 4.89 -10.60 5.05
N GLN A 161 4.80 -11.93 4.97
CA GLN A 161 5.90 -12.77 4.45
C GLN A 161 6.17 -12.50 2.98
N ASP A 162 5.13 -12.20 2.21
CA ASP A 162 5.25 -11.82 0.80
C ASP A 162 5.88 -10.44 0.66
N GLU A 163 5.45 -9.45 1.45
CA GLU A 163 6.05 -8.11 1.40
C GLU A 163 7.51 -8.09 1.83
N GLU A 164 7.88 -8.87 2.84
CA GLU A 164 9.28 -8.98 3.23
C GLU A 164 10.15 -9.57 2.11
N ARG A 165 9.58 -10.42 1.26
CA ARG A 165 10.21 -10.90 0.03
C ARG A 165 10.23 -9.82 -1.06
N HIS A 166 9.16 -9.04 -1.22
CA HIS A 166 9.09 -7.93 -2.16
C HIS A 166 10.17 -6.89 -1.88
N VAL A 167 10.24 -6.42 -0.63
CA VAL A 167 11.27 -5.49 -0.15
C VAL A 167 12.68 -6.03 -0.43
N ARG A 168 12.91 -7.33 -0.22
CA ARG A 168 14.22 -7.95 -0.43
C ARG A 168 14.63 -7.91 -1.89
N TYR A 169 13.80 -8.39 -2.81
CA TYR A 169 14.16 -8.44 -4.23
C TYR A 169 14.28 -7.02 -4.82
N LEU A 170 13.44 -6.08 -4.38
CA LEU A 170 13.53 -4.68 -4.80
C LEU A 170 14.83 -4.03 -4.32
N SER A 171 15.25 -4.34 -3.09
CA SER A 171 16.56 -3.91 -2.57
C SER A 171 17.71 -4.50 -3.39
N ASP A 172 17.62 -5.77 -3.77
CA ASP A 172 18.61 -6.44 -4.62
C ASP A 172 18.65 -5.81 -6.03
N ALA A 173 17.49 -5.49 -6.61
CA ALA A 173 17.37 -4.79 -7.89
C ALA A 173 18.00 -3.39 -7.85
N LEU A 174 17.72 -2.61 -6.80
CA LEU A 174 18.35 -1.30 -6.62
C LEU A 174 19.86 -1.40 -6.48
N ARG A 175 20.40 -2.47 -5.87
CA ARG A 175 21.84 -2.72 -5.84
C ARG A 175 22.40 -3.10 -7.20
N TYR A 176 21.69 -3.94 -7.96
CA TYR A 176 22.06 -4.33 -9.32
C TYR A 176 22.19 -3.12 -10.25
N PHE A 177 21.27 -2.16 -10.16
CA PHE A 177 21.31 -0.91 -10.93
C PHE A 177 22.19 0.19 -10.31
N HIS A 178 22.94 -0.09 -9.24
CA HIS A 178 23.73 0.91 -8.49
C HIS A 178 22.91 2.14 -8.05
N ALA A 179 21.62 1.93 -7.72
CA ALA A 179 20.62 2.98 -7.49
C ALA A 179 20.12 3.07 -6.04
N THR A 180 20.83 2.48 -5.07
CA THR A 180 20.44 2.58 -3.64
C THR A 180 20.37 4.03 -3.14
N ALA A 181 21.21 4.91 -3.66
CA ALA A 181 21.18 6.34 -3.34
C ALA A 181 19.88 7.04 -3.82
N VAL A 182 19.24 6.53 -4.89
CA VAL A 182 17.96 7.06 -5.39
C VAL A 182 16.85 6.79 -4.38
N ALA A 183 16.75 5.57 -3.86
CA ALA A 183 15.78 5.22 -2.83
C ALA A 183 15.97 6.06 -1.56
N GLU A 184 17.21 6.28 -1.13
CA GLU A 184 17.49 7.13 0.03
C GLU A 184 17.16 8.61 -0.21
N ALA A 185 17.36 9.12 -1.42
CA ALA A 185 16.95 10.47 -1.79
C ALA A 185 15.42 10.62 -1.75
N TYR A 186 14.70 9.65 -2.30
CA TYR A 186 13.23 9.64 -2.31
C TYR A 186 12.65 9.51 -0.91
N ARG A 187 13.22 8.66 -0.06
CA ARG A 187 12.82 8.55 1.34
C ARG A 187 12.87 9.92 2.03
N ARG A 188 14.00 10.63 1.91
CA ARG A 188 14.16 11.96 2.50
C ARG A 188 13.16 12.98 1.95
N ASP A 189 12.90 12.94 0.65
CA ASP A 189 11.95 13.85 0.00
C ASP A 189 10.50 13.58 0.44
N ILE A 190 10.07 12.31 0.50
CA ILE A 190 8.76 11.91 1.01
C ILE A 190 8.59 12.35 2.47
N GLU A 191 9.59 12.08 3.31
CA GLU A 191 9.57 12.51 4.72
C GLU A 191 9.44 14.03 4.86
N ALA A 192 10.18 14.79 4.05
CA ALA A 192 10.13 16.24 4.06
C ALA A 192 8.76 16.78 3.61
N LYS A 193 8.17 16.20 2.55
CA LYS A 193 6.84 16.56 2.04
C LYS A 193 5.75 16.25 3.07
N MET A 194 5.75 15.04 3.63
CA MET A 194 4.78 14.64 4.66
C MET A 194 4.87 15.50 5.92
N PHE A 195 6.09 15.90 6.32
CA PHE A 195 6.25 16.79 7.47
C PHE A 195 5.68 18.19 7.21
N LYS A 196 5.79 18.72 5.99
CA LYS A 196 5.16 20.01 5.62
C LYS A 196 3.63 19.93 5.69
N ASP A 197 3.06 18.77 5.38
CA ASP A 197 1.62 18.51 5.44
C ASP A 197 1.15 17.89 6.78
N LEU A 198 1.99 17.89 7.82
CA LEU A 198 1.71 17.19 9.08
C LEU A 198 0.40 17.65 9.73
N GLY A 199 0.03 18.92 9.60
CA GLY A 199 -1.26 19.43 10.09
C GLY A 199 -2.47 18.74 9.45
N LYS A 200 -2.42 18.46 8.14
CA LYS A 200 -3.47 17.72 7.42
C LYS A 200 -3.50 16.25 7.82
N VAL A 201 -2.34 15.65 8.06
CA VAL A 201 -2.22 14.26 8.53
C VAL A 201 -2.80 14.13 9.94
N VAL A 202 -2.50 15.06 10.84
CA VAL A 202 -3.06 15.09 12.20
C VAL A 202 -4.57 15.30 12.16
N GLU A 203 -5.06 16.26 11.38
CA GLU A 203 -6.50 16.48 11.19
C GLU A 203 -7.21 15.23 10.66
N PHE A 204 -6.60 14.54 9.69
CA PHE A 204 -7.13 13.28 9.20
C PHE A 204 -7.17 12.21 10.28
N ILE A 205 -6.19 12.13 11.19
CA ILE A 205 -6.21 11.12 12.27
C ILE A 205 -7.23 11.47 13.36
N THR A 206 -7.36 12.75 13.69
CA THR A 206 -8.22 13.22 14.80
C THR A 206 -9.69 13.37 14.43
N LYS A 207 -10.03 13.53 13.14
CA LYS A 207 -11.43 13.59 12.69
C LYS A 207 -12.22 12.34 13.11
N PRO A 208 -13.43 12.46 13.69
CA PRO A 208 -14.28 11.31 13.98
C PRO A 208 -14.51 10.43 12.74
N ALA A 209 -14.60 9.11 12.94
CA ALA A 209 -14.81 8.17 11.83
C ALA A 209 -16.13 8.43 11.07
N ALA A 210 -17.17 8.87 11.80
CA ALA A 210 -18.49 9.21 11.25
C ALA A 210 -18.48 10.44 10.32
N GLU A 211 -17.45 11.28 10.37
CA GLU A 211 -17.33 12.48 9.54
C GLU A 211 -16.49 12.26 8.28
N ARG A 212 -16.02 11.02 8.05
CA ARG A 212 -15.21 10.68 6.89
C ARG A 212 -16.07 9.96 5.84
N PRO A 213 -15.85 10.22 4.54
CA PRO A 213 -16.45 9.41 3.49
C PRO A 213 -16.20 7.92 3.75
N SER A 214 -17.28 7.12 3.74
CA SER A 214 -17.18 5.68 3.97
C SER A 214 -16.61 4.97 2.75
N LEU A 215 -15.71 4.02 2.99
CA LEU A 215 -15.17 3.12 1.95
C LEU A 215 -15.92 1.79 1.89
N VAL A 216 -16.73 1.52 2.92
CA VAL A 216 -17.45 0.27 3.09
C VAL A 216 -18.92 0.53 3.35
N GLN A 217 -19.75 -0.45 3.02
CA GLN A 217 -21.18 -0.44 3.31
C GLN A 217 -21.53 -1.73 4.06
N PRO A 218 -22.49 -1.69 5.01
CA PRO A 218 -22.92 -2.88 5.72
C PRO A 218 -23.62 -3.87 4.77
N GLY A 219 -23.46 -5.16 5.02
CA GLY A 219 -24.12 -6.24 4.28
C GLY A 219 -23.22 -6.99 3.31
N GLN A 220 -23.84 -7.68 2.34
CA GLN A 220 -23.14 -8.48 1.32
C GLN A 220 -23.31 -7.81 -0.05
N LYS A 221 -22.21 -7.70 -0.81
CA LYS A 221 -22.21 -7.08 -2.15
C LYS A 221 -22.85 -8.02 -3.19
N PRO A 222 -23.56 -7.49 -4.20
CA PRO A 222 -23.77 -8.22 -5.46
C PRO A 222 -22.42 -8.47 -6.17
N GLY A 223 -22.25 -9.64 -6.79
CA GLY A 223 -20.97 -10.23 -7.18
C GLY A 223 -20.06 -9.39 -8.09
N LEU A 224 -19.28 -8.47 -7.50
CA LEU A 224 -18.22 -7.70 -8.16
C LEU A 224 -16.89 -8.00 -7.47
N SER A 225 -15.99 -8.66 -8.21
CA SER A 225 -14.59 -8.88 -7.82
C SER A 225 -13.79 -7.59 -8.01
N LEU A 226 -12.85 -7.33 -7.08
CA LEU A 226 -11.90 -6.22 -7.16
C LEU A 226 -10.76 -6.46 -8.17
N VAL A 227 -10.58 -7.72 -8.57
CA VAL A 227 -9.60 -8.22 -9.52
C VAL A 227 -10.27 -9.17 -10.50
#